data_AF-A0A7S1GKQ4-F1
#
_entry.id   AF-A0A7S1GKQ4-F1
#
_cell.length_a   1.000
_cell.length_b   1.000
_cell.length_c   1.000
_cell.angle_alpha   90.00
_cell.angle_beta   90.00
_cell.angle_gamma   90.00
#
_symmetry.space_group_name_H-M   'P 1'
#
loop_
_entity.id
_entity.type
_entity.pdbx_description
1 polymer ?
#
loop_
_entity_poly.entity_id
_entity_poly.type
_entity_poly.pdbx_seq_one_letter_code
_entity_poly.pdbx_strand_id
1 'polypeptide(L)'
;KGSIITGVTTDGGPVRGQALSDIGLSSTTIEIQYTTGDVQSTYVSCQVGGLPVPNTAGCLKATGTLTIAGAGTASYSYDPLMDNDNARTIQGFSTGADAKMRTCPNCPYPDFLKFFQYYGRSDYADNWITASFDGTATSFSFGNANFGSGIASERALRIETIEKGTAYMSVWMYVLREFEDALDDCQDGCIDCNDDPVHAWDEGVAFYTGSSHGTQLNSVEPGYFIYSLANKRCVDFKTCGPNGNSVQGNSYVNRRLFTLFDTGKTQLQGGQCAAARETKVAISKLMAVPLVQGVLRYAYITGPQNNRDPKSIGEGAVFAASVLPIVHACSQVDAQTIFDNMKVSSTATDFASVKTAFESHYNCMGITCEDVGGYYDEALQEYYPGANPCVTTSSSNTISRSTGGFIMSIVASLVLYSIL
;
A
#
# COMPACT_ATOMS: atom_id res chain seq x y z
N LYS A 1 -31.58 3.37 -7.12
CA LYS A 1 -30.19 3.83 -7.02
C LYS A 1 -29.82 4.63 -8.27
N GLY A 2 -29.00 5.68 -8.18
CA GLY A 2 -28.49 6.45 -9.32
C GLY A 2 -29.44 7.52 -9.91
N SER A 3 -30.72 7.56 -9.50
CA SER A 3 -31.64 8.62 -9.93
C SER A 3 -31.12 10.00 -9.54
N ILE A 4 -31.12 10.95 -10.48
CA ILE A 4 -30.74 12.33 -10.22
C ILE A 4 -31.72 12.96 -9.23
N ILE A 5 -31.18 13.59 -8.20
CA ILE A 5 -31.94 14.34 -7.20
C ILE A 5 -31.44 15.78 -7.21
N THR A 6 -32.36 16.73 -7.32
CA THR A 6 -32.04 18.16 -7.23
C THR A 6 -32.80 18.85 -6.11
N GLY A 7 -32.18 19.88 -5.56
CA GLY A 7 -32.74 20.75 -4.53
C GLY A 7 -32.02 22.10 -4.53
N VAL A 8 -32.08 22.80 -3.41
CA VAL A 8 -31.46 24.13 -3.29
C VAL A 8 -30.71 24.29 -1.97
N THR A 9 -29.70 25.17 -1.98
CA THR A 9 -29.01 25.65 -0.78
C THR A 9 -29.87 26.65 -0.01
N THR A 10 -29.40 27.09 1.16
CA THR A 10 -30.05 28.14 1.97
C THR A 10 -30.24 29.44 1.18
N ASP A 11 -29.28 29.79 0.31
CA ASP A 11 -29.32 31.00 -0.52
C ASP A 11 -30.05 30.80 -1.86
N GLY A 12 -30.67 29.64 -2.07
CA GLY A 12 -31.41 29.32 -3.29
C GLY A 12 -30.55 28.84 -4.47
N GLY A 13 -29.24 28.62 -4.26
CA GLY A 13 -28.35 28.02 -5.27
C GLY A 13 -28.74 26.57 -5.57
N PRO A 14 -28.57 26.06 -6.80
CA PRO A 14 -28.95 24.70 -7.14
C PRO A 14 -28.00 23.68 -6.50
N VAL A 15 -28.58 22.60 -5.97
CA VAL A 15 -27.84 21.42 -5.51
C VAL A 15 -28.23 20.23 -6.38
N ARG A 16 -27.24 19.45 -6.81
CA ARG A 16 -27.44 18.23 -7.59
C ARG A 16 -26.71 17.07 -6.93
N GLY A 17 -27.39 15.95 -6.82
CA GLY A 17 -26.83 14.68 -6.37
C GLY A 17 -27.55 13.51 -7.02
N GLN A 18 -27.29 12.32 -6.50
CA GLN A 18 -27.93 11.09 -6.94
C GLN A 18 -28.33 10.22 -5.75
N ALA A 19 -29.40 9.43 -5.92
CA ALA A 19 -29.82 8.43 -4.95
C ALA A 19 -28.70 7.40 -4.70
N LEU A 20 -28.18 7.32 -3.48
CA LEU A 20 -27.07 6.41 -3.15
C LEU A 20 -27.52 4.93 -3.12
N SER A 21 -28.76 4.70 -2.74
CA SER A 21 -29.40 3.38 -2.59
C SER A 21 -30.73 3.32 -3.35
N ASP A 22 -31.40 2.16 -3.34
CA ASP A 22 -32.74 2.03 -3.90
C ASP A 22 -33.78 2.69 -3.00
N ILE A 23 -34.65 3.50 -3.61
CA ILE A 23 -35.70 4.25 -2.90
C ILE A 23 -37.04 3.61 -3.25
N GLY A 24 -37.66 2.95 -2.27
CA GLY A 24 -39.02 2.46 -2.40
C GLY A 24 -40.04 3.59 -2.29
N LEU A 25 -41.24 3.39 -2.83
CA LEU A 25 -42.33 4.38 -2.75
C LEU A 25 -42.78 4.67 -1.30
N SER A 26 -42.50 3.77 -0.36
CA SER A 26 -42.79 3.92 1.07
C SER A 26 -41.56 4.34 1.90
N SER A 27 -40.43 4.65 1.27
CA SER A 27 -39.22 5.06 1.98
C SER A 27 -39.44 6.39 2.69
N THR A 28 -39.12 6.44 3.99
CA THR A 28 -39.15 7.66 4.80
C THR A 28 -37.81 8.39 4.83
N THR A 29 -36.77 7.78 4.28
CA THR A 29 -35.39 8.29 4.24
C THR A 29 -34.85 8.15 2.83
N ILE A 30 -34.08 9.15 2.40
CA ILE A 30 -33.41 9.17 1.10
C ILE A 30 -31.95 9.54 1.33
N GLU A 31 -31.03 8.69 0.90
CA GLU A 31 -29.60 8.96 0.91
C GLU A 31 -29.20 9.61 -0.41
N ILE A 32 -28.60 10.80 -0.34
CA ILE A 32 -28.21 11.59 -1.50
C ILE A 32 -26.68 11.72 -1.52
N GLN A 33 -26.06 11.21 -2.57
CA GLN A 33 -24.66 11.49 -2.86
C GLN A 33 -24.57 12.80 -3.63
N TYR A 34 -23.92 13.81 -3.03
CA TYR A 34 -23.66 15.08 -3.70
C TYR A 34 -22.75 14.88 -4.91
N THR A 35 -23.00 15.63 -5.98
CA THR A 35 -22.11 15.63 -7.15
C THR A 35 -20.76 16.21 -6.75
N THR A 36 -19.68 15.53 -7.14
CA THR A 36 -18.31 16.02 -6.96
C THR A 36 -17.68 16.37 -8.31
N GLY A 37 -16.73 17.31 -8.32
CA GLY A 37 -15.91 17.65 -9.48
C GLY A 37 -14.43 17.31 -9.27
N ASP A 38 -13.64 17.40 -10.33
CA ASP A 38 -12.25 16.92 -10.34
C ASP A 38 -11.23 17.91 -9.74
N VAL A 39 -11.67 19.14 -9.47
CA VAL A 39 -10.80 20.18 -8.92
C VAL A 39 -10.79 20.07 -7.40
N GLN A 40 -9.70 19.56 -6.82
CA GLN A 40 -9.59 19.27 -5.39
C GLN A 40 -9.96 20.44 -4.45
N SER A 41 -9.75 21.69 -4.85
CA SER A 41 -10.11 22.87 -4.03
C SER A 41 -11.60 23.21 -4.06
N THR A 42 -12.34 22.73 -5.05
CA THR A 42 -13.76 23.04 -5.28
C THR A 42 -14.59 21.80 -5.58
N TYR A 43 -14.08 20.60 -5.24
CA TYR A 43 -14.65 19.32 -5.64
C TYR A 43 -16.07 19.13 -5.12
N VAL A 44 -16.40 19.68 -3.95
CA VAL A 44 -17.75 19.71 -3.39
C VAL A 44 -17.94 20.97 -2.55
N SER A 45 -19.12 21.58 -2.65
CA SER A 45 -19.45 22.81 -1.91
C SER A 45 -20.07 22.55 -0.54
N CYS A 46 -20.68 21.37 -0.33
CA CYS A 46 -21.15 20.89 0.97
C CYS A 46 -20.02 20.10 1.62
N GLN A 47 -19.42 20.63 2.69
CA GLN A 47 -18.26 20.01 3.36
C GLN A 47 -18.56 19.92 4.86
N VAL A 48 -19.11 18.77 5.24
CA VAL A 48 -19.63 18.44 6.58
C VAL A 48 -19.31 16.95 6.86
N GLY A 49 -19.75 16.40 7.99
CA GLY A 49 -19.46 15.01 8.34
C GLY A 49 -18.09 14.83 9.03
N GLY A 50 -17.87 15.57 10.12
CA GLY A 50 -16.69 15.39 10.99
C GLY A 50 -15.53 16.37 10.77
N LEU A 51 -15.70 17.41 9.95
CA LEU A 51 -14.69 18.47 9.81
C LEU A 51 -14.66 19.37 11.06
N PRO A 52 -13.46 19.78 11.55
CA PRO A 52 -13.34 20.73 12.67
C PRO A 52 -14.03 22.07 12.41
N VAL A 53 -14.08 22.48 11.13
CA VAL A 53 -14.78 23.68 10.66
C VAL A 53 -15.70 23.25 9.52
N PRO A 54 -16.99 22.96 9.79
CA PRO A 54 -17.93 22.58 8.75
C PRO A 54 -18.32 23.75 7.85
N ASN A 55 -18.54 23.47 6.57
CA ASN A 55 -19.06 24.41 5.58
C ASN A 55 -20.38 23.87 4.99
N THR A 56 -21.48 24.54 5.35
CA THR A 56 -22.84 24.18 4.94
C THR A 56 -23.33 24.96 3.72
N ALA A 57 -22.53 25.88 3.17
CA ALA A 57 -22.99 26.80 2.12
C ALA A 57 -23.48 26.08 0.85
N GLY A 58 -22.84 24.96 0.49
CA GLY A 58 -23.24 24.13 -0.64
C GLY A 58 -24.18 22.97 -0.32
N CYS A 59 -24.61 22.82 0.94
CA CYS A 59 -25.51 21.75 1.34
C CYS A 59 -26.95 22.07 0.96
N LEU A 60 -27.79 21.04 0.84
CA LEU A 60 -29.24 21.22 0.79
C LEU A 60 -29.68 22.01 2.03
N LYS A 61 -30.61 22.97 1.87
CA LYS A 61 -31.21 23.64 3.04
C LYS A 61 -31.92 22.64 3.95
N ALA A 62 -32.00 22.91 5.25
CA ALA A 62 -32.52 21.97 6.26
C ALA A 62 -33.93 21.43 5.97
N THR A 63 -34.79 22.24 5.34
CA THR A 63 -36.13 21.81 4.90
C THR A 63 -36.42 22.31 3.51
N GLY A 64 -37.07 21.48 2.68
CA GLY A 64 -37.35 21.87 1.31
C GLY A 64 -38.11 20.83 0.52
N THR A 65 -38.06 20.99 -0.80
CA THR A 65 -38.60 20.04 -1.76
C THR A 65 -37.46 19.55 -2.66
N LEU A 66 -37.33 18.24 -2.78
CA LEU A 66 -36.45 17.59 -3.75
C LEU A 66 -37.23 17.31 -5.03
N THR A 67 -36.56 17.40 -6.16
CA THR A 67 -37.01 16.80 -7.41
C THR A 67 -36.23 15.53 -7.65
N ILE A 68 -36.92 14.40 -7.79
CA ILE A 68 -36.36 13.06 -7.97
C ILE A 68 -36.71 12.60 -9.38
N ALA A 69 -35.70 12.43 -10.22
CA ALA A 69 -35.88 11.97 -11.59
C ALA A 69 -36.62 10.62 -11.60
N GLY A 70 -37.77 10.58 -12.28
CA GLY A 70 -38.63 9.39 -12.39
C GLY A 70 -39.61 9.15 -11.23
N ALA A 71 -39.53 9.93 -10.13
CA ALA A 71 -40.41 9.75 -8.96
C ALA A 71 -41.18 11.02 -8.54
N GLY A 72 -40.90 12.18 -9.15
CA GLY A 72 -41.61 13.43 -8.88
C GLY A 72 -40.95 14.26 -7.79
N THR A 73 -41.75 14.87 -6.90
CA THR A 73 -41.24 15.75 -5.85
C THR A 73 -41.52 15.21 -4.45
N ALA A 74 -40.57 15.37 -3.54
CA ALA A 74 -40.72 14.98 -2.14
C ALA A 74 -40.31 16.12 -1.22
N SER A 75 -41.14 16.42 -0.21
CA SER A 75 -40.73 17.31 0.88
C SER A 75 -39.78 16.57 1.83
N TYR A 76 -38.79 17.27 2.35
CA TYR A 76 -37.80 16.70 3.26
C TYR A 76 -37.49 17.66 4.42
N SER A 77 -36.97 17.07 5.48
CA SER A 77 -36.37 17.76 6.63
C SER A 77 -35.18 16.95 7.10
N TYR A 78 -34.07 17.62 7.36
CA TYR A 78 -32.85 17.01 7.90
C TYR A 78 -31.99 18.09 8.59
N ASP A 79 -31.03 17.69 9.40
CA ASP A 79 -30.02 18.56 10.00
C ASP A 79 -28.74 18.58 9.13
N PRO A 80 -28.40 19.69 8.46
CA PRO A 80 -27.22 19.76 7.60
C PRO A 80 -25.88 19.47 8.29
N LEU A 81 -25.79 19.59 9.61
CA LEU A 81 -24.56 19.31 10.37
C LEU A 81 -24.49 17.86 10.86
N MET A 82 -25.64 17.25 11.17
CA MET A 82 -25.71 15.93 11.80
C MET A 82 -26.03 14.80 10.81
N ASP A 83 -26.81 15.09 9.77
CA ASP A 83 -27.34 14.08 8.83
C ASP A 83 -26.56 14.02 7.51
N ASN A 84 -25.54 14.88 7.33
CA ASN A 84 -24.56 14.70 6.26
C ASN A 84 -23.33 13.97 6.80
N ASP A 85 -22.95 12.89 6.13
CA ASP A 85 -21.78 12.08 6.48
C ASP A 85 -20.74 12.08 5.37
N ASN A 86 -19.46 12.00 5.75
CA ASN A 86 -18.38 11.70 4.83
C ASN A 86 -18.19 10.19 4.73
N ALA A 87 -18.96 9.55 3.85
CA ALA A 87 -18.92 8.10 3.67
C ALA A 87 -17.57 7.55 3.15
N ARG A 88 -16.65 8.40 2.67
CA ARG A 88 -15.30 7.99 2.22
C ARG A 88 -14.24 8.48 3.20
N THR A 89 -13.93 7.65 4.19
CA THR A 89 -12.86 7.89 5.17
C THR A 89 -11.72 6.89 5.03
N ILE A 90 -10.48 7.30 5.40
CA ILE A 90 -9.34 6.37 5.47
C ILE A 90 -9.55 5.31 6.55
N GLN A 91 -10.31 5.62 7.61
CA GLN A 91 -10.72 4.62 8.60
C GLN A 91 -11.60 3.53 7.96
N GLY A 92 -12.53 3.96 7.09
CA GLY A 92 -13.43 3.10 6.33
C GLY A 92 -12.73 2.05 5.46
N PHE A 93 -11.49 2.31 5.05
CA PHE A 93 -10.67 1.36 4.29
C PHE A 93 -10.40 0.09 5.11
N SER A 94 -10.13 0.24 6.40
CA SER A 94 -9.86 -0.88 7.31
C SER A 94 -11.14 -1.45 7.91
N THR A 95 -12.10 -0.62 8.35
CA THR A 95 -13.33 -1.13 8.97
C THR A 95 -14.24 -1.86 7.97
N GLY A 96 -14.20 -1.47 6.69
CA GLY A 96 -14.90 -2.15 5.59
C GLY A 96 -14.14 -3.33 4.96
N ALA A 97 -12.92 -3.63 5.43
CA ALA A 97 -12.02 -4.59 4.79
C ALA A 97 -12.58 -6.01 4.72
N ASP A 98 -13.32 -6.46 5.74
CA ASP A 98 -13.85 -7.81 5.81
C ASP A 98 -14.80 -8.15 4.65
N ALA A 99 -15.77 -7.26 4.43
CA ALA A 99 -16.76 -7.39 3.38
C ALA A 99 -16.12 -7.23 1.99
N LYS A 100 -15.12 -6.35 1.86
CA LYS A 100 -14.48 -6.02 0.58
C LYS A 100 -13.39 -6.99 0.14
N MET A 101 -12.73 -7.69 1.06
CA MET A 101 -11.50 -8.44 0.75
C MET A 101 -11.44 -9.87 1.34
N ARG A 102 -12.37 -10.26 2.23
CA ARG A 102 -12.43 -11.63 2.80
C ARG A 102 -13.70 -12.39 2.46
N THR A 103 -14.85 -11.74 2.47
CA THR A 103 -16.17 -12.39 2.31
C THR A 103 -16.89 -12.02 1.01
N CYS A 104 -16.26 -11.24 0.14
CA CYS A 104 -16.79 -10.88 -1.18
C CYS A 104 -16.88 -12.10 -2.13
N PRO A 105 -17.59 -11.99 -3.27
CA PRO A 105 -17.77 -13.10 -4.21
C PRO A 105 -16.48 -13.78 -4.71
N ASN A 106 -15.41 -13.02 -4.99
CA ASN A 106 -14.11 -13.57 -5.46
C ASN A 106 -13.03 -13.55 -4.37
N CYS A 107 -13.44 -13.43 -3.11
CA CYS A 107 -12.57 -13.40 -1.95
C CYS A 107 -12.30 -14.81 -1.40
N PRO A 108 -11.28 -14.99 -0.52
CA PRO A 108 -10.39 -13.98 0.05
C PRO A 108 -9.26 -13.55 -0.91
N TYR A 109 -8.97 -12.25 -0.95
CA TYR A 109 -7.82 -11.74 -1.69
C TYR A 109 -6.50 -12.20 -1.05
N PRO A 110 -5.55 -12.77 -1.83
CA PRO A 110 -4.36 -13.40 -1.26
C PRO A 110 -3.49 -12.49 -0.39
N ASP A 111 -3.33 -11.23 -0.77
CA ASP A 111 -2.52 -10.28 -0.01
C ASP A 111 -3.20 -9.87 1.29
N PHE A 112 -4.51 -9.58 1.26
CA PHE A 112 -5.30 -9.30 2.46
C PHE A 112 -5.33 -10.49 3.43
N LEU A 113 -5.44 -11.72 2.91
CA LEU A 113 -5.51 -12.92 3.72
C LEU A 113 -4.28 -13.10 4.63
N LYS A 114 -3.08 -12.75 4.16
CA LYS A 114 -1.84 -12.78 4.98
C LYS A 114 -1.98 -11.89 6.22
N PHE A 115 -2.54 -10.69 6.05
CA PHE A 115 -2.74 -9.71 7.12
C PHE A 115 -3.83 -10.18 8.09
N PHE A 116 -4.96 -10.66 7.57
CA PHE A 116 -6.00 -11.26 8.40
C PHE A 116 -5.47 -12.43 9.24
N GLN A 117 -4.71 -13.35 8.64
CA GLN A 117 -4.15 -14.51 9.34
C GLN A 117 -3.12 -14.13 10.41
N TYR A 118 -2.32 -13.09 10.17
CA TYR A 118 -1.35 -12.60 11.15
C TYR A 118 -2.02 -11.85 12.31
N TYR A 119 -2.92 -10.91 12.02
CA TYR A 119 -3.54 -10.10 13.07
C TYR A 119 -4.72 -10.79 13.74
N GLY A 120 -5.34 -11.77 13.09
CA GLY A 120 -6.57 -12.43 13.55
C GLY A 120 -7.82 -11.55 13.41
N ARG A 121 -7.73 -10.39 12.73
CA ARG A 121 -8.82 -9.43 12.56
C ARG A 121 -8.71 -8.72 11.21
N SER A 122 -9.87 -8.46 10.60
CA SER A 122 -9.95 -7.84 9.27
C SER A 122 -9.73 -6.33 9.32
N ASP A 123 -10.07 -5.69 10.43
CA ASP A 123 -9.94 -4.25 10.71
C ASP A 123 -8.62 -3.90 11.39
N TYR A 124 -7.55 -4.68 11.14
CA TYR A 124 -6.30 -4.60 11.89
C TYR A 124 -5.66 -3.20 11.89
N ALA A 125 -5.74 -2.46 10.78
CA ALA A 125 -5.12 -1.15 10.67
C ALA A 125 -5.88 -0.12 11.52
N ASP A 126 -7.22 -0.11 11.45
CA ASP A 126 -8.06 0.72 12.32
C ASP A 126 -7.80 0.41 13.80
N ASN A 127 -7.74 -0.87 14.18
CA ASN A 127 -7.52 -1.20 15.57
C ASN A 127 -6.13 -0.77 16.08
N TRP A 128 -5.10 -0.87 15.25
CA TRP A 128 -3.77 -0.34 15.58
C TRP A 128 -3.79 1.18 15.76
N ILE A 129 -4.39 1.91 14.80
CA ILE A 129 -4.45 3.38 14.79
C ILE A 129 -5.28 3.90 15.97
N THR A 130 -6.47 3.33 16.19
CA THR A 130 -7.37 3.71 17.27
C THR A 130 -6.78 3.39 18.64
N ALA A 131 -6.13 2.23 18.82
CA ALA A 131 -5.40 1.94 20.06
C ALA A 131 -4.28 2.97 20.33
N SER A 132 -3.64 3.48 19.29
CA SER A 132 -2.62 4.54 19.40
C SER A 132 -3.24 5.91 19.70
N PHE A 133 -4.43 6.24 19.19
CA PHE A 133 -5.16 7.44 19.62
C PHE A 133 -5.53 7.37 21.10
N ASP A 134 -6.09 6.24 21.52
CA ASP A 134 -6.67 6.05 22.85
C ASP A 134 -5.60 5.76 23.92
N GLY A 135 -4.37 5.43 23.52
CA GLY A 135 -3.32 5.00 24.45
C GLY A 135 -3.65 3.67 25.10
N THR A 136 -4.17 2.71 24.33
CA THR A 136 -4.58 1.38 24.80
C THR A 136 -3.75 0.26 24.17
N ALA A 137 -4.01 -0.97 24.57
CA ALA A 137 -3.39 -2.14 23.96
C ALA A 137 -4.27 -2.72 22.84
N THR A 138 -3.63 -3.18 21.77
CA THR A 138 -4.29 -3.96 20.72
C THR A 138 -4.61 -5.37 21.22
N SER A 139 -5.51 -6.06 20.52
CA SER A 139 -5.85 -7.47 20.78
C SER A 139 -5.80 -8.27 19.47
N PHE A 140 -4.59 -8.62 19.05
CA PHE A 140 -4.29 -9.38 17.84
C PHE A 140 -3.80 -10.80 18.16
N SER A 141 -3.87 -11.70 17.18
CA SER A 141 -3.21 -13.01 17.26
C SER A 141 -1.68 -12.87 17.32
N PHE A 142 -1.11 -12.03 16.46
CA PHE A 142 0.32 -11.67 16.45
C PHE A 142 0.50 -10.16 16.33
N GLY A 143 1.67 -9.65 16.71
CA GLY A 143 2.01 -8.24 16.50
C GLY A 143 1.34 -7.24 17.46
N ASN A 144 1.03 -7.64 18.71
CA ASN A 144 0.39 -6.75 19.67
C ASN A 144 1.28 -5.54 20.06
N ALA A 145 0.65 -4.37 20.23
CA ALA A 145 1.25 -3.16 20.75
C ALA A 145 0.44 -2.63 21.95
N ASN A 146 1.13 -2.08 22.96
CA ASN A 146 0.50 -1.42 24.10
C ASN A 146 0.95 0.04 24.17
N PHE A 147 0.06 0.95 23.79
CA PHE A 147 0.31 2.40 23.75
C PHE A 147 0.00 3.12 25.07
N GLY A 148 -0.40 2.38 26.11
CA GLY A 148 -0.79 2.93 27.41
C GLY A 148 0.30 2.88 28.49
N SER A 149 1.50 2.39 28.16
CA SER A 149 2.56 2.17 29.15
C SER A 149 3.96 2.47 28.62
N GLY A 150 4.87 2.86 29.52
CA GLY A 150 6.28 3.11 29.19
C GLY A 150 6.46 4.17 28.10
N ILE A 151 7.52 4.02 27.30
CA ILE A 151 7.83 4.92 26.18
C ILE A 151 6.72 4.95 25.12
N ALA A 152 5.96 3.86 24.98
CA ALA A 152 4.83 3.78 24.06
C ALA A 152 3.66 4.70 24.44
N SER A 153 3.59 5.15 25.70
CA SER A 153 2.63 6.15 26.18
C SER A 153 3.05 7.60 25.88
N GLU A 154 4.23 7.81 25.28
CA GLU A 154 4.65 9.15 24.91
C GLU A 154 3.93 9.64 23.65
N ARG A 155 3.49 10.90 23.70
CA ARG A 155 2.75 11.52 22.60
C ARG A 155 3.53 11.48 21.28
N ALA A 156 4.84 11.69 21.33
CA ALA A 156 5.69 11.67 20.15
C ALA A 156 5.68 10.31 19.44
N LEU A 157 5.72 9.20 20.19
CA LEU A 157 5.61 7.86 19.62
C LEU A 157 4.23 7.64 18.99
N ARG A 158 3.16 7.97 19.73
CA ARG A 158 1.80 7.74 19.27
C ARG A 158 1.43 8.52 18.00
N ILE A 159 1.97 9.73 17.84
CA ILE A 159 1.82 10.51 16.59
C ILE A 159 2.37 9.73 15.41
N GLU A 160 3.58 9.20 15.53
CA GLU A 160 4.24 8.48 14.44
C GLU A 160 3.49 7.19 14.07
N THR A 161 3.00 6.45 15.06
CA THR A 161 2.25 5.21 14.84
C THR A 161 0.85 5.47 14.26
N ILE A 162 0.23 6.62 14.56
CA ILE A 162 -1.02 7.07 13.92
C ILE A 162 -0.77 7.48 12.47
N GLU A 163 0.15 8.41 12.22
CA GLU A 163 0.37 8.98 10.89
C GLU A 163 0.81 7.90 9.89
N LYS A 164 1.77 7.07 10.28
CA LYS A 164 2.30 6.01 9.42
C LYS A 164 1.41 4.78 9.39
N GLY A 165 0.67 4.48 10.46
CA GLY A 165 -0.32 3.40 10.45
C GLY A 165 -1.42 3.71 9.44
N THR A 166 -1.86 4.97 9.41
CA THR A 166 -2.81 5.49 8.42
C THR A 166 -2.28 5.29 6.99
N ALA A 167 -1.05 5.73 6.70
CA ALA A 167 -0.48 5.68 5.36
C ALA A 167 -0.04 4.26 4.91
N TYR A 168 0.53 3.45 5.80
CA TYR A 168 1.27 2.24 5.43
C TYR A 168 0.63 0.94 5.91
N MET A 169 -0.38 1.00 6.78
CA MET A 169 -1.23 -0.15 7.11
C MET A 169 -2.60 -0.04 6.43
N SER A 170 -3.28 1.10 6.58
CA SER A 170 -4.62 1.31 6.02
C SER A 170 -4.57 1.59 4.51
N VAL A 171 -3.96 2.71 4.09
CA VAL A 171 -3.92 3.09 2.67
C VAL A 171 -3.15 2.06 1.83
N TRP A 172 -2.02 1.51 2.32
CA TRP A 172 -1.26 0.48 1.61
C TRP A 172 -2.11 -0.72 1.21
N MET A 173 -2.95 -1.23 2.12
CA MET A 173 -3.83 -2.36 1.81
C MET A 173 -4.97 -1.94 0.88
N TYR A 174 -5.47 -0.72 1.05
CA TYR A 174 -6.55 -0.20 0.20
C TYR A 174 -6.11 0.00 -1.25
N VAL A 175 -4.85 0.35 -1.51
CA VAL A 175 -4.28 0.35 -2.86
C VAL A 175 -4.41 -1.03 -3.52
N LEU A 176 -4.06 -2.09 -2.79
CA LEU A 176 -4.20 -3.46 -3.31
C LEU A 176 -5.68 -3.86 -3.49
N ARG A 177 -6.57 -3.40 -2.61
CA ARG A 177 -8.02 -3.58 -2.77
C ARG A 177 -8.50 -3.03 -4.11
N GLU A 178 -8.12 -1.81 -4.46
CA GLU A 178 -8.58 -1.18 -5.71
C GLU A 178 -8.10 -1.94 -6.96
N PHE A 179 -6.87 -2.45 -6.93
CA PHE A 179 -6.40 -3.33 -8.01
C PHE A 179 -7.17 -4.65 -8.07
N GLU A 180 -7.53 -5.27 -6.95
CA GLU A 180 -8.35 -6.49 -6.96
C GLU A 180 -9.79 -6.21 -7.43
N ASP A 181 -10.39 -5.08 -7.05
CA ASP A 181 -11.72 -4.65 -7.50
C ASP A 181 -11.74 -4.51 -9.03
N ALA A 182 -10.73 -3.85 -9.60
CA ALA A 182 -10.55 -3.75 -11.04
C ALA A 182 -10.48 -5.13 -11.72
N LEU A 183 -9.78 -6.09 -11.11
CA LEU A 183 -9.59 -7.42 -11.67
C LEU A 183 -10.84 -8.28 -11.58
N ASP A 184 -11.68 -8.06 -10.57
CA ASP A 184 -12.95 -8.75 -10.37
C ASP A 184 -14.01 -8.32 -11.38
N ASP A 185 -13.99 -7.05 -11.77
CA ASP A 185 -14.92 -6.51 -12.78
C ASP A 185 -14.40 -6.69 -14.22
N CYS A 186 -13.14 -7.12 -14.39
CA CYS A 186 -12.52 -7.33 -15.70
C CYS A 186 -13.24 -8.39 -16.54
N GLN A 187 -13.56 -8.06 -17.79
CA GLN A 187 -14.18 -8.94 -18.77
C GLN A 187 -13.18 -9.39 -19.84
N ASP A 188 -12.96 -10.71 -19.92
CA ASP A 188 -11.97 -11.31 -20.82
C ASP A 188 -12.39 -11.20 -22.30
N GLY A 189 -11.45 -10.83 -23.16
CA GLY A 189 -11.68 -10.73 -24.61
C GLY A 189 -12.66 -9.64 -25.05
N CYS A 190 -13.05 -8.72 -24.16
CA CYS A 190 -13.91 -7.57 -24.49
C CYS A 190 -13.15 -6.24 -24.35
N ILE A 191 -13.04 -5.48 -25.44
CA ILE A 191 -12.34 -4.18 -25.42
C ILE A 191 -13.24 -3.07 -24.83
N ASP A 192 -14.52 -3.05 -25.17
CA ASP A 192 -15.45 -1.96 -24.80
C ASP A 192 -16.18 -2.19 -23.46
N CYS A 193 -15.77 -3.19 -22.68
CA CYS A 193 -16.42 -3.56 -21.41
C CYS A 193 -15.64 -3.12 -20.16
N ASN A 194 -14.40 -2.63 -20.32
CA ASN A 194 -13.43 -2.54 -19.22
C ASN A 194 -13.13 -1.11 -18.75
N ASP A 195 -13.98 -0.12 -19.09
CA ASP A 195 -13.83 1.26 -18.61
C ASP A 195 -13.92 1.37 -17.08
N ASP A 196 -14.89 0.70 -16.46
CA ASP A 196 -15.05 0.66 -14.99
C ASP A 196 -13.86 -0.04 -14.30
N PRO A 197 -13.41 -1.23 -14.74
CA PRO A 197 -12.15 -1.84 -14.29
C PRO A 197 -10.94 -0.92 -14.37
N VAL A 198 -10.77 -0.21 -15.50
CA VAL A 198 -9.64 0.72 -15.69
C VAL A 198 -9.74 1.90 -14.72
N HIS A 199 -10.96 2.40 -14.46
CA HIS A 199 -11.18 3.45 -13.47
C HIS A 199 -10.76 3.01 -12.07
N ALA A 200 -11.18 1.82 -11.62
CA ALA A 200 -10.76 1.26 -10.32
C ALA A 200 -9.23 1.04 -10.24
N TRP A 201 -8.61 0.60 -11.33
CA TRP A 201 -7.15 0.47 -11.41
C TRP A 201 -6.45 1.83 -11.23
N ASP A 202 -6.94 2.87 -11.92
CA ASP A 202 -6.41 4.24 -11.79
C ASP A 202 -6.67 4.81 -10.38
N GLU A 203 -7.78 4.45 -9.70
CA GLU A 203 -7.99 4.77 -8.27
C GLU A 203 -6.89 4.15 -7.38
N GLY A 204 -6.50 2.91 -7.62
CA GLY A 204 -5.38 2.26 -6.93
C GLY A 204 -4.06 3.03 -7.09
N VAL A 205 -3.76 3.50 -8.31
CA VAL A 205 -2.59 4.36 -8.58
C VAL A 205 -2.71 5.70 -7.85
N ALA A 206 -3.89 6.32 -7.82
CA ALA A 206 -4.11 7.57 -7.11
C ALA A 206 -3.88 7.43 -5.60
N PHE A 207 -4.33 6.35 -4.97
CA PHE A 207 -4.05 6.08 -3.55
C PHE A 207 -2.59 5.73 -3.29
N TYR A 208 -1.89 5.13 -4.24
CA TYR A 208 -0.45 4.88 -4.11
C TYR A 208 0.36 6.18 -4.09
N THR A 209 0.00 7.12 -4.96
CA THR A 209 0.72 8.38 -5.17
C THR A 209 0.33 9.46 -4.17
N GLY A 210 -0.97 9.64 -3.92
CA GLY A 210 -1.53 10.71 -3.10
C GLY A 210 -1.61 12.07 -3.81
N SER A 211 -2.52 12.92 -3.35
CA SER A 211 -2.86 14.21 -4.01
C SER A 211 -1.88 15.35 -3.70
N SER A 212 -1.05 15.23 -2.67
CA SER A 212 -0.05 16.25 -2.32
C SER A 212 1.22 16.19 -3.17
N HIS A 213 1.38 15.11 -3.95
CA HIS A 213 2.47 15.04 -4.90
C HIS A 213 2.16 15.98 -6.07
N GLY A 214 3.01 16.97 -6.31
CA GLY A 214 2.79 17.99 -7.34
C GLY A 214 2.52 17.41 -8.73
N THR A 215 1.97 18.22 -9.65
CA THR A 215 1.54 17.76 -10.98
C THR A 215 2.67 17.43 -11.96
N GLN A 216 3.93 17.52 -11.55
CA GLN A 216 5.07 17.26 -12.42
C GLN A 216 5.42 15.77 -12.45
N LEU A 217 5.44 15.20 -13.66
CA LEU A 217 5.95 13.85 -13.90
C LEU A 217 7.40 13.74 -13.41
N ASN A 218 7.71 12.65 -12.71
CA ASN A 218 9.02 12.38 -12.10
C ASN A 218 9.44 13.33 -10.98
N SER A 219 8.52 14.09 -10.42
CA SER A 219 8.78 14.89 -9.24
C SER A 219 9.21 14.02 -8.05
N VAL A 220 10.13 14.54 -7.26
CA VAL A 220 10.51 14.00 -5.94
C VAL A 220 9.88 14.81 -4.79
N GLU A 221 8.94 15.71 -5.11
CA GLU A 221 8.27 16.58 -4.15
C GLU A 221 7.60 15.77 -3.02
N PRO A 222 7.64 16.29 -1.78
CA PRO A 222 7.18 15.57 -0.61
C PRO A 222 5.67 15.35 -0.65
N GLY A 223 5.27 14.10 -0.47
CA GLY A 223 3.91 13.69 -0.19
C GLY A 223 3.86 12.75 1.02
N TYR A 224 2.66 12.24 1.30
CA TYR A 224 2.35 11.48 2.52
C TYR A 224 2.19 9.98 2.30
N PHE A 225 2.01 9.53 1.05
CA PHE A 225 1.71 8.13 0.71
C PHE A 225 2.93 7.36 0.17
N ILE A 226 2.69 6.13 -0.28
CA ILE A 226 3.71 5.10 -0.52
C ILE A 226 4.73 5.54 -1.59
N TYR A 227 4.30 6.26 -2.63
CA TYR A 227 5.22 6.83 -3.63
C TYR A 227 6.31 7.70 -2.99
N SER A 228 5.93 8.62 -2.10
CA SER A 228 6.86 9.51 -1.42
C SER A 228 7.71 8.77 -0.38
N LEU A 229 7.16 7.75 0.27
CA LEU A 229 7.95 6.85 1.12
C LEU A 229 9.06 6.18 0.33
N ALA A 230 8.74 5.60 -0.83
CA ALA A 230 9.72 4.92 -1.67
C ALA A 230 10.83 5.86 -2.15
N ASN A 231 10.50 7.09 -2.55
CA ASN A 231 11.51 8.10 -2.90
C ASN A 231 12.40 8.50 -1.70
N LYS A 232 11.83 8.63 -0.49
CA LYS A 232 12.63 8.90 0.72
C LYS A 232 13.58 7.74 1.01
N ARG A 233 13.06 6.50 1.00
CA ARG A 233 13.84 5.30 1.32
C ARG A 233 14.90 4.98 0.26
N CYS A 234 14.68 5.32 -1.01
CA CYS A 234 15.71 5.05 -2.00
C CYS A 234 16.99 5.82 -1.75
N VAL A 235 16.91 7.03 -1.18
CA VAL A 235 18.08 7.82 -0.78
C VAL A 235 18.80 7.12 0.37
N ASP A 236 18.05 6.73 1.41
CA ASP A 236 18.56 6.01 2.57
C ASP A 236 19.21 4.66 2.21
N PHE A 237 18.82 4.03 1.09
CA PHE A 237 19.27 2.68 0.70
C PHE A 237 20.11 2.62 -0.58
N LYS A 238 20.39 3.79 -1.18
CA LYS A 238 21.07 3.93 -2.47
C LYS A 238 20.41 3.12 -3.59
N THR A 239 19.08 3.15 -3.65
CA THR A 239 18.25 2.46 -4.65
C THR A 239 17.46 3.43 -5.53
N CYS A 240 17.89 4.68 -5.63
CA CYS A 240 17.30 5.64 -6.56
C CYS A 240 17.87 5.48 -7.98
N GLY A 241 17.19 6.14 -8.92
CA GLY A 241 17.62 6.27 -10.31
C GLY A 241 17.28 5.06 -11.18
N PRO A 242 17.57 5.15 -12.50
CA PRO A 242 17.19 4.13 -13.47
C PRO A 242 17.79 2.74 -13.21
N ASN A 243 18.94 2.68 -12.55
CA ASN A 243 19.69 1.45 -12.28
C ASN A 243 19.60 0.98 -10.82
N GLY A 244 18.85 1.68 -9.96
CA GLY A 244 18.71 1.31 -8.54
C GLY A 244 20.01 1.30 -7.75
N ASN A 245 20.95 2.20 -8.07
CA ASN A 245 22.26 2.26 -7.43
C ASN A 245 22.74 3.70 -7.14
N SER A 246 21.80 4.64 -7.10
CA SER A 246 22.02 6.08 -6.89
C SER A 246 21.27 6.57 -5.65
N VAL A 247 21.59 7.78 -5.19
CA VAL A 247 20.81 8.56 -4.21
C VAL A 247 20.00 9.68 -4.87
N GLN A 248 20.06 9.80 -6.20
CA GLN A 248 19.41 10.86 -6.96
C GLN A 248 18.28 10.31 -7.86
N GLY A 249 17.22 11.11 -7.99
CA GLY A 249 16.05 10.82 -8.80
C GLY A 249 15.02 9.96 -8.07
N ASN A 250 14.01 9.47 -8.82
CA ASN A 250 12.98 8.60 -8.25
C ASN A 250 13.52 7.24 -7.84
N SER A 251 12.88 6.64 -6.85
CA SER A 251 13.17 5.28 -6.44
C SER A 251 13.05 4.31 -7.60
N TYR A 252 13.96 3.35 -7.66
CA TYR A 252 13.93 2.30 -8.68
C TYR A 252 12.61 1.53 -8.64
N VAL A 253 12.09 1.27 -7.44
CA VAL A 253 10.78 0.63 -7.26
C VAL A 253 9.61 1.47 -7.77
N ASN A 254 9.59 2.80 -7.57
CA ASN A 254 8.55 3.66 -8.17
C ASN A 254 8.56 3.56 -9.69
N ARG A 255 9.75 3.60 -10.31
CA ARG A 255 9.87 3.51 -11.77
C ARG A 255 9.31 2.19 -12.31
N ARG A 256 9.62 1.08 -11.63
CA ARG A 256 9.10 -0.25 -11.96
C ARG A 256 7.60 -0.33 -11.74
N LEU A 257 7.11 0.18 -10.61
CA LEU A 257 5.69 0.19 -10.28
C LEU A 257 4.87 0.98 -11.31
N PHE A 258 5.31 2.16 -11.72
CA PHE A 258 4.61 2.93 -12.76
C PHE A 258 4.62 2.25 -14.13
N THR A 259 5.67 1.49 -14.45
CA THR A 259 5.68 0.64 -15.65
C THR A 259 4.63 -0.48 -15.54
N LEU A 260 4.51 -1.09 -14.36
CA LEU A 260 3.50 -2.13 -14.09
C LEU A 260 2.08 -1.56 -14.04
N PHE A 261 1.88 -0.35 -13.51
CA PHE A 261 0.58 0.33 -13.52
C PHE A 261 0.09 0.58 -14.94
N ASP A 262 0.96 1.09 -15.81
CA ASP A 262 0.65 1.30 -17.24
C ASP A 262 0.41 -0.03 -17.97
N THR A 263 1.20 -1.07 -17.65
CA THR A 263 1.03 -2.41 -18.20
C THR A 263 -0.32 -3.01 -17.80
N GLY A 264 -0.69 -2.96 -16.51
CA GLY A 264 -1.95 -3.50 -16.02
C GLY A 264 -3.15 -2.77 -16.59
N LYS A 265 -3.08 -1.43 -16.68
CA LYS A 265 -4.07 -0.61 -17.37
C LYS A 265 -4.27 -1.05 -18.83
N THR A 266 -3.17 -1.19 -19.57
CA THR A 266 -3.22 -1.63 -20.97
C THR A 266 -3.80 -3.04 -21.11
N GLN A 267 -3.46 -3.94 -20.18
CA GLN A 267 -4.02 -5.29 -20.13
C GLN A 267 -5.52 -5.28 -19.86
N LEU A 268 -6.00 -4.48 -18.92
CA LEU A 268 -7.44 -4.32 -18.64
C LEU A 268 -8.19 -3.75 -19.85
N GLN A 269 -7.66 -2.70 -20.50
CA GLN A 269 -8.23 -2.14 -21.73
C GLN A 269 -8.29 -3.16 -22.88
N GLY A 270 -7.30 -4.06 -22.95
CA GLY A 270 -7.28 -5.14 -23.92
C GLY A 270 -8.10 -6.37 -23.53
N GLY A 271 -8.81 -6.35 -22.39
CA GLY A 271 -9.54 -7.51 -21.86
C GLY A 271 -8.63 -8.71 -21.53
N GLN A 272 -7.37 -8.47 -21.15
CA GLN A 272 -6.37 -9.49 -20.81
C GLN A 272 -6.34 -9.74 -19.30
N CYS A 273 -7.47 -10.18 -18.73
CA CYS A 273 -7.67 -10.20 -17.27
C CYS A 273 -6.65 -11.09 -16.53
N ALA A 274 -6.29 -12.25 -17.09
CA ALA A 274 -5.30 -13.13 -16.49
C ALA A 274 -3.91 -12.47 -16.40
N ALA A 275 -3.49 -11.76 -17.44
CA ALA A 275 -2.22 -11.04 -17.46
C ALA A 275 -2.22 -9.86 -16.48
N ALA A 276 -3.35 -9.14 -16.37
CA ALA A 276 -3.52 -8.08 -15.38
C ALA A 276 -3.40 -8.60 -13.93
N ARG A 277 -3.93 -9.81 -13.65
CA ARG A 277 -3.77 -10.46 -12.34
C ARG A 277 -2.30 -10.76 -12.02
N GLU A 278 -1.51 -11.22 -13.00
CA GLU A 278 -0.06 -11.42 -12.83
C GLU A 278 0.67 -10.11 -12.57
N THR A 279 0.32 -9.04 -13.30
CA THR A 279 0.88 -7.70 -13.11
C THR A 279 0.60 -7.17 -11.71
N LYS A 280 -0.62 -7.35 -11.17
CA LYS A 280 -0.95 -6.98 -9.78
C LYS A 280 -0.07 -7.72 -8.77
N VAL A 281 0.21 -9.01 -8.98
CA VAL A 281 1.10 -9.78 -8.10
C VAL A 281 2.52 -9.22 -8.10
N ALA A 282 3.03 -8.75 -9.24
CA ALA A 282 4.31 -8.05 -9.28
C ALA A 282 4.27 -6.70 -8.55
N ILE A 283 3.16 -5.96 -8.65
CA ILE A 283 2.95 -4.70 -7.93
C ILE A 283 3.01 -4.92 -6.41
N SER A 284 2.26 -5.88 -5.87
CA SER A 284 2.18 -6.08 -4.41
C SER A 284 3.53 -6.44 -3.78
N LYS A 285 4.36 -7.20 -4.50
CA LYS A 285 5.75 -7.52 -4.10
C LYS A 285 6.61 -6.26 -3.98
N LEU A 286 6.63 -5.42 -5.03
CA LEU A 286 7.45 -4.21 -5.04
C LEU A 286 6.98 -3.15 -4.04
N MET A 287 5.68 -3.09 -3.75
CA MET A 287 5.12 -2.20 -2.72
C MET A 287 5.62 -2.52 -1.31
N ALA A 288 6.14 -3.72 -1.04
CA ALA A 288 6.69 -4.10 0.26
C ALA A 288 8.11 -3.56 0.49
N VAL A 289 8.88 -3.29 -0.57
CA VAL A 289 10.28 -2.82 -0.50
C VAL A 289 10.46 -1.59 0.40
N PRO A 290 9.71 -0.48 0.21
CA PRO A 290 9.88 0.70 1.06
C PRO A 290 9.52 0.45 2.54
N LEU A 291 8.66 -0.54 2.84
CA LEU A 291 8.36 -0.93 4.21
C LEU A 291 9.54 -1.67 4.84
N VAL A 292 10.14 -2.63 4.12
CA VAL A 292 11.37 -3.34 4.54
C VAL A 292 12.51 -2.35 4.80
N GLN A 293 12.74 -1.42 3.86
CA GLN A 293 13.72 -0.34 4.01
C GLN A 293 13.42 0.51 5.26
N GLY A 294 12.14 0.82 5.51
CA GLY A 294 11.70 1.47 6.75
C GLY A 294 12.15 0.72 8.00
N VAL A 295 11.85 -0.59 8.09
CA VAL A 295 12.23 -1.39 9.27
C VAL A 295 13.74 -1.43 9.46
N LEU A 296 14.51 -1.72 8.40
CA LEU A 296 15.96 -1.81 8.47
C LEU A 296 16.61 -0.49 8.94
N ARG A 297 16.11 0.64 8.44
CA ARG A 297 16.58 1.98 8.87
C ARG A 297 16.38 2.18 10.35
N TYR A 298 15.16 1.96 10.86
CA TYR A 298 14.89 2.18 12.29
C TYR A 298 15.51 1.10 13.18
N ALA A 299 15.72 -0.11 12.68
CA ALA A 299 16.52 -1.11 13.38
C ALA A 299 17.97 -0.65 13.57
N TYR A 300 18.56 -0.01 12.55
CA TYR A 300 19.90 0.57 12.65
C TYR A 300 19.96 1.77 13.60
N ILE A 301 18.98 2.68 13.51
CA ILE A 301 18.88 3.87 14.37
C ILE A 301 18.73 3.47 15.85
N THR A 302 17.84 2.52 16.15
CA THR A 302 17.52 2.14 17.54
C THR A 302 18.48 1.10 18.14
N GLY A 303 19.27 0.42 17.30
CA GLY A 303 20.28 -0.57 17.72
C GLY A 303 21.69 0.03 17.67
N PRO A 304 22.44 -0.13 16.55
CA PRO A 304 23.79 0.40 16.38
C PRO A 304 24.01 1.87 16.76
N GLN A 305 23.13 2.78 16.33
CA GLN A 305 23.25 4.21 16.71
C GLN A 305 22.70 4.49 18.12
N ASN A 306 21.98 3.53 18.70
CA ASN A 306 21.34 3.60 20.01
C ASN A 306 20.46 4.85 20.22
N ASN A 307 19.93 5.42 19.13
CA ASN A 307 18.93 6.47 19.22
C ASN A 307 17.55 5.83 19.40
N ARG A 308 17.13 5.73 20.67
CA ARG A 308 15.84 5.15 21.09
C ARG A 308 14.85 6.20 21.56
N ASP A 309 14.88 7.39 20.94
CA ASP A 309 13.83 8.38 21.18
C ASP A 309 12.43 7.82 20.81
N PRO A 310 11.34 8.35 21.40
CA PRO A 310 9.99 7.83 21.18
C PRO A 310 9.57 7.84 19.70
N LYS A 311 10.06 8.83 18.94
CA LYS A 311 9.79 8.94 17.51
C LYS A 311 10.40 7.76 16.75
N SER A 312 11.68 7.48 16.97
CA SER A 312 12.43 6.42 16.31
C SER A 312 11.86 5.04 16.60
N ILE A 313 11.43 4.80 17.86
CA ILE A 313 10.74 3.57 18.24
C ILE A 313 9.36 3.48 17.56
N GLY A 314 8.58 4.56 17.56
CA GLY A 314 7.26 4.60 16.93
C GLY A 314 7.31 4.31 15.43
N GLU A 315 8.20 4.99 14.72
CA GLU A 315 8.41 4.78 13.28
C GLU A 315 8.87 3.35 12.99
N GLY A 316 9.84 2.81 13.75
CA GLY A 316 10.30 1.43 13.59
C GLY A 316 9.19 0.39 13.81
N ALA A 317 8.38 0.57 14.86
CA ALA A 317 7.31 -0.35 15.21
C ALA A 317 6.21 -0.40 14.16
N VAL A 318 5.78 0.74 13.62
CA VAL A 318 4.72 0.80 12.62
C VAL A 318 5.18 0.32 11.24
N PHE A 319 6.44 0.55 10.85
CA PHE A 319 7.01 -0.09 9.66
C PHE A 319 7.05 -1.60 9.82
N ALA A 320 7.45 -2.10 10.98
CA ALA A 320 7.46 -3.54 11.25
C ALA A 320 6.04 -4.11 11.18
N ALA A 321 5.08 -3.50 11.88
CA ALA A 321 3.67 -3.87 11.80
C ALA A 321 3.18 -3.95 10.33
N SER A 322 3.52 -2.96 9.51
CA SER A 322 3.06 -2.90 8.11
C SER A 322 3.57 -4.04 7.21
N VAL A 323 4.69 -4.73 7.57
CA VAL A 323 5.31 -5.76 6.71
C VAL A 323 5.38 -7.16 7.36
N LEU A 324 5.24 -7.24 8.69
CA LEU A 324 5.30 -8.50 9.44
C LEU A 324 4.36 -9.60 8.90
N PRO A 325 3.11 -9.32 8.47
CA PRO A 325 2.26 -10.35 7.87
C PRO A 325 2.83 -10.99 6.61
N ILE A 326 3.56 -10.22 5.80
CA ILE A 326 4.23 -10.71 4.58
C ILE A 326 5.39 -11.64 4.97
N VAL A 327 6.20 -11.23 5.95
CA VAL A 327 7.31 -12.06 6.45
C VAL A 327 6.81 -13.31 7.14
N HIS A 328 5.74 -13.21 7.94
CA HIS A 328 5.16 -14.33 8.67
C HIS A 328 4.63 -15.43 7.75
N ALA A 329 4.10 -15.05 6.58
CA ALA A 329 3.72 -16.01 5.54
C ALA A 329 4.91 -16.79 4.96
N CYS A 330 6.13 -16.26 5.07
CA CYS A 330 7.38 -16.91 4.66
C CYS A 330 8.05 -17.68 5.81
N SER A 331 8.14 -17.06 6.98
CA SER A 331 8.75 -17.61 8.20
C SER A 331 8.13 -16.96 9.43
N GLN A 332 7.39 -17.74 10.22
CA GLN A 332 6.84 -17.26 11.50
C GLN A 332 7.94 -16.92 12.50
N VAL A 333 9.06 -17.68 12.47
CA VAL A 333 10.19 -17.49 13.38
C VAL A 333 10.88 -16.15 13.11
N ASP A 334 11.20 -15.86 11.85
CA ASP A 334 11.89 -14.61 11.50
C ASP A 334 10.98 -13.39 11.61
N ALA A 335 9.68 -13.56 11.36
CA ALA A 335 8.69 -12.53 11.68
C ALA A 335 8.66 -12.23 13.19
N GLN A 336 8.70 -13.26 14.04
CA GLN A 336 8.78 -13.08 15.48
C GLN A 336 10.08 -12.38 15.90
N THR A 337 11.22 -12.74 15.29
CA THR A 337 12.51 -12.05 15.51
C THR A 337 12.42 -10.56 15.17
N ILE A 338 11.83 -10.20 14.04
CA ILE A 338 11.64 -8.79 13.66
C ILE A 338 10.71 -8.10 14.66
N PHE A 339 9.59 -8.72 15.02
CA PHE A 339 8.64 -8.15 15.96
C PHE A 339 9.26 -7.90 17.35
N ASP A 340 9.99 -8.85 17.90
CA ASP A 340 10.59 -8.71 19.23
C ASP A 340 11.63 -7.58 19.30
N ASN A 341 12.35 -7.35 18.20
CA ASN A 341 13.29 -6.25 18.09
C ASN A 341 12.60 -4.90 17.90
N MET A 342 11.48 -4.84 17.16
CA MET A 342 10.90 -3.59 16.67
C MET A 342 9.61 -3.15 17.38
N LYS A 343 9.00 -3.98 18.22
CA LYS A 343 7.76 -3.63 18.96
C LYS A 343 7.94 -2.37 19.81
N VAL A 344 6.84 -1.65 20.05
CA VAL A 344 6.84 -0.37 20.80
C VAL A 344 7.39 -0.45 22.23
N SER A 345 7.41 -1.65 22.82
CA SER A 345 7.96 -1.92 24.15
C SER A 345 9.39 -2.45 24.14
N SER A 346 10.00 -2.61 22.96
CA SER A 346 11.38 -3.06 22.82
C SER A 346 12.32 -2.09 23.52
N THR A 347 13.27 -2.63 24.30
CA THR A 347 14.31 -1.86 25.00
C THR A 347 15.68 -1.97 24.33
N ALA A 348 15.85 -2.88 23.39
CA ALA A 348 17.08 -3.10 22.62
C ALA A 348 16.75 -3.63 21.23
N THR A 349 17.58 -3.30 20.25
CA THR A 349 17.43 -3.78 18.87
C THR A 349 18.73 -4.38 18.38
N ASP A 350 18.68 -5.64 17.98
CA ASP A 350 19.74 -6.31 17.23
C ASP A 350 19.50 -6.14 15.73
N PHE A 351 20.16 -5.14 15.15
CA PHE A 351 20.09 -4.87 13.71
C PHE A 351 20.53 -6.06 12.86
N ALA A 352 21.57 -6.81 13.27
CA ALA A 352 22.08 -7.92 12.48
C ALA A 352 21.05 -9.05 12.39
N SER A 353 20.35 -9.33 13.50
CA SER A 353 19.24 -10.29 13.53
C SER A 353 18.07 -9.84 12.66
N VAL A 354 17.65 -8.56 12.75
CA VAL A 354 16.56 -8.01 11.91
C VAL A 354 16.93 -8.06 10.42
N LYS A 355 18.16 -7.67 10.07
CA LYS A 355 18.65 -7.72 8.69
C LYS A 355 18.67 -9.14 8.15
N THR A 356 19.24 -10.09 8.90
CA THR A 356 19.31 -11.50 8.51
C THR A 356 17.92 -12.11 8.32
N ALA A 357 16.98 -11.79 9.21
CA ALA A 357 15.59 -12.24 9.12
C ALA A 357 14.93 -11.78 7.81
N PHE A 358 15.17 -10.55 7.37
CA PHE A 358 14.65 -10.08 6.08
C PHE A 358 15.37 -10.72 4.89
N GLU A 359 16.70 -10.66 4.86
CA GLU A 359 17.50 -11.10 3.70
C GLU A 359 17.34 -12.60 3.40
N SER A 360 17.05 -13.41 4.42
CA SER A 360 16.79 -14.85 4.26
C SER A 360 15.48 -15.14 3.51
N HIS A 361 14.56 -14.18 3.43
CA HIS A 361 13.20 -14.38 2.90
C HIS A 361 12.82 -13.49 1.73
N TYR A 362 13.74 -12.67 1.19
CA TYR A 362 13.47 -11.83 0.02
C TYR A 362 12.92 -12.61 -1.18
N ASN A 363 13.44 -13.80 -1.46
CA ASN A 363 12.91 -14.64 -2.54
C ASN A 363 11.44 -15.05 -2.30
N CYS A 364 11.09 -15.45 -1.07
CA CYS A 364 9.70 -15.76 -0.72
C CYS A 364 8.79 -14.52 -0.81
N MET A 365 9.30 -13.36 -0.40
CA MET A 365 8.60 -12.07 -0.55
C MET A 365 8.52 -11.59 -2.00
N GLY A 366 9.27 -12.21 -2.93
CA GLY A 366 9.31 -11.86 -4.35
C GLY A 366 10.06 -10.56 -4.66
N ILE A 367 11.04 -10.20 -3.83
CA ILE A 367 11.94 -9.04 -4.00
C ILE A 367 13.40 -9.51 -3.99
N THR A 368 14.34 -8.66 -4.40
CA THR A 368 15.77 -8.99 -4.41
C THR A 368 16.61 -8.13 -3.46
N CYS A 369 17.87 -8.51 -3.27
CA CYS A 369 18.83 -7.69 -2.54
C CYS A 369 19.01 -6.30 -3.18
N GLU A 370 19.00 -6.24 -4.51
CA GLU A 370 19.15 -4.99 -5.27
C GLU A 370 17.90 -4.10 -5.16
N ASP A 371 16.71 -4.69 -5.02
CA ASP A 371 15.49 -3.93 -4.75
C ASP A 371 15.56 -3.20 -3.41
N VAL A 372 16.06 -3.88 -2.37
CA VAL A 372 16.12 -3.32 -1.01
C VAL A 372 17.33 -2.41 -0.83
N GLY A 373 18.51 -2.80 -1.33
CA GLY A 373 19.76 -2.08 -1.13
C GLY A 373 20.37 -2.28 0.26
N GLY A 374 21.19 -1.32 0.69
CA GLY A 374 21.83 -1.31 2.01
C GLY A 374 21.77 0.07 2.63
N TYR A 375 21.71 0.17 3.96
CA TYR A 375 21.54 1.46 4.62
C TYR A 375 22.78 2.33 4.45
N TYR A 376 22.61 3.47 3.78
CA TYR A 376 23.67 4.28 3.20
C TYR A 376 23.81 5.63 3.90
N ASP A 377 25.04 6.01 4.21
CA ASP A 377 25.39 7.33 4.71
C ASP A 377 25.80 8.21 3.51
N GLU A 378 24.90 9.11 3.10
CA GLU A 378 25.15 10.02 1.98
C GLU A 378 26.32 10.98 2.25
N ALA A 379 26.50 11.40 3.51
CA ALA A 379 27.54 12.35 3.88
C ALA A 379 28.93 11.72 3.81
N LEU A 380 29.06 10.45 4.21
CA LEU A 380 30.31 9.70 4.15
C LEU A 380 30.52 8.92 2.85
N GLN A 381 29.49 8.87 1.99
CA GLN A 381 29.45 8.12 0.75
C GLN A 381 29.76 6.61 0.90
N GLU A 382 29.35 6.04 2.02
CA GLU A 382 29.56 4.63 2.33
C GLU A 382 28.31 4.02 2.97
N TYR A 383 28.23 2.68 2.98
CA TYR A 383 27.19 2.01 3.75
C TYR A 383 27.55 2.04 5.23
N TYR A 384 26.54 2.20 6.09
CA TYR A 384 26.73 2.06 7.51
C TYR A 384 27.35 0.68 7.86
N PRO A 385 28.24 0.59 8.86
CA PRO A 385 28.88 -0.67 9.24
C PRO A 385 27.89 -1.83 9.45
N GLY A 386 28.06 -2.92 8.69
CA GLY A 386 27.18 -4.10 8.77
C GLY A 386 25.84 -3.95 8.03
N ALA A 387 25.56 -2.80 7.42
CA ALA A 387 24.33 -2.51 6.70
C ALA A 387 24.48 -2.52 5.16
N ASN A 388 25.55 -3.13 4.65
CA ASN A 388 25.76 -3.35 3.22
C ASN A 388 24.61 -4.19 2.61
N PRO A 389 24.28 -3.98 1.32
CA PRO A 389 23.31 -4.82 0.63
C PRO A 389 23.74 -6.29 0.66
N CYS A 390 22.79 -7.21 0.77
CA CYS A 390 23.08 -8.61 0.48
C CYS A 390 23.47 -8.82 -0.98
N VAL A 391 24.03 -9.99 -1.28
CA VAL A 391 24.38 -10.39 -2.64
C VAL A 391 23.42 -11.49 -3.05
N THR A 392 22.67 -11.27 -4.13
CA THR A 392 21.85 -12.30 -4.73
C THR A 392 22.79 -13.36 -5.29
N THR A 393 22.90 -14.51 -4.63
CA THR A 393 23.69 -15.62 -5.16
C THR A 393 22.94 -16.22 -6.33
N SER A 394 23.30 -15.80 -7.55
CA SER A 394 22.88 -16.48 -8.77
C SER A 394 23.32 -17.93 -8.64
N SER A 395 22.37 -18.84 -8.40
CA SER A 395 22.60 -20.27 -8.42
C SER A 395 22.99 -20.61 -9.86
N SER A 396 24.29 -20.52 -10.14
CA SER A 396 24.87 -21.02 -11.36
C SER A 396 24.70 -22.53 -11.26
N ASN A 397 23.61 -23.05 -11.85
CA ASN A 397 23.49 -24.47 -12.18
C ASN A 397 24.64 -24.80 -13.12
N THR A 398 25.79 -25.05 -12.52
CA THR A 398 26.93 -25.62 -13.19
C THR A 398 26.53 -27.07 -13.34
N ILE A 399 25.89 -27.39 -14.47
CA ILE A 399 25.74 -28.78 -14.90
C ILE A 399 27.17 -29.28 -15.03
N SER A 400 27.62 -29.98 -14.00
CA SER A 400 28.85 -30.76 -14.04
C SER A 400 28.63 -31.82 -15.11
N ARG A 401 29.06 -31.52 -16.34
CA ARG A 401 29.21 -32.53 -17.38
C ARG A 401 30.27 -33.50 -16.87
N SER A 402 29.82 -34.61 -16.30
CA SER A 402 30.66 -35.77 -16.09
C SER A 402 31.28 -36.15 -17.43
N THR A 403 32.60 -36.02 -17.54
CA THR A 403 33.39 -36.51 -18.65
C THR A 403 33.45 -38.03 -18.54
N GLY A 404 32.40 -38.70 -19.05
CA GLY A 404 32.46 -40.12 -19.40
C GLY A 404 33.46 -40.31 -20.53
N GLY A 405 34.59 -40.95 -20.23
CA GLY A 405 35.64 -41.23 -21.19
C GLY A 405 35.15 -42.14 -22.32
N PHE A 406 35.23 -41.63 -23.55
CA PHE A 406 35.27 -42.45 -24.76
C PHE A 406 36.70 -42.44 -25.29
N ILE A 407 37.38 -43.57 -25.15
CA ILE A 407 38.66 -43.84 -25.81
C ILE A 407 38.36 -44.02 -27.30
N MET A 408 38.83 -43.08 -28.13
CA MET A 408 38.92 -43.28 -29.57
C MET A 408 40.39 -43.43 -29.96
N SER A 409 40.76 -44.65 -30.31
CA SER A 409 42.09 -45.07 -30.76
C SER A 409 42.38 -44.49 -32.15
N ILE A 410 43.30 -43.55 -32.25
CA ILE A 410 43.85 -43.10 -33.54
C ILE A 410 45.02 -44.00 -33.90
N VAL A 411 44.82 -44.84 -34.93
CA VAL A 411 45.87 -45.63 -35.58
C VAL A 411 46.61 -44.71 -36.55
N ALA A 412 47.87 -44.37 -36.24
CA ALA A 412 48.77 -43.67 -37.16
C ALA A 412 49.53 -44.70 -38.00
N SER A 413 49.13 -44.86 -39.27
CA SER A 413 49.91 -45.60 -40.26
C SER A 413 50.93 -44.67 -40.92
N LEU A 414 52.21 -44.90 -40.62
CA LEU A 414 53.34 -44.38 -41.39
C LEU A 414 53.32 -44.99 -42.80
N VAL A 415 53.32 -44.14 -43.82
CA VAL A 415 53.78 -44.52 -45.16
C VAL A 415 54.97 -43.65 -45.50
N LEU A 416 56.16 -44.25 -45.41
CA LEU A 416 57.35 -43.75 -46.11
C LEU A 416 57.13 -43.94 -47.61
N TYR A 417 57.40 -42.89 -48.39
CA TYR A 417 57.94 -43.06 -49.73
C TYR A 417 59.19 -42.19 -49.85
N SER A 418 60.32 -42.89 -49.87
CA SER A 418 61.61 -42.40 -50.35
C SER A 418 61.69 -42.69 -51.86
N ILE A 419 62.72 -42.12 -52.50
CA ILE A 419 63.34 -42.52 -53.77
C ILE A 419 62.91 -41.67 -54.98
N LEU A 420 63.82 -40.76 -55.33
CA LEU A 420 64.52 -40.84 -56.61
C LEU A 420 65.12 -42.23 -56.80
#